data_AF-A0A1E1VDW7-F1
#
_entry.id   AF-A0A1E1VDW7-F1
#
_cell.length_a   1.000
_cell.length_b   1.000
_cell.length_c   1.000
_cell.angle_alpha   90.00
_cell.angle_beta   90.00
_cell.angle_gamma   90.00
#
_symmetry.space_group_name_H-M   'P 1'
#
loop_
_entity.id
_entity.type
_entity.pdbx_description
1 polymer ?
#
loop_
_entity_poly.entity_id
_entity_poly.type
_entity_poly.pdbx_seq_one_letter_code
_entity_poly.pdbx_strand_id
1 'polypeptide(L)' 'MQIEIYRLEDSEGWILELIDEDGGSTIWEEPFDTDAEALAEFNEALEEMGLSKLIEPDEGEQSTLQ' A
#
# COMPACT_ATOMS: atom_id res chain seq x y z
N MET A 1 -11.53 -5.99 2.66
CA MET A 1 -10.14 -5.56 2.84
C MET A 1 -9.19 -6.75 2.91
N GLN A 2 -8.09 -6.71 2.14
CA GLN A 2 -7.02 -7.70 2.13
C GLN A 2 -5.66 -6.98 2.02
N ILE A 3 -4.63 -7.53 2.64
CA ILE A 3 -3.25 -7.07 2.49
C ILE A 3 -2.51 -8.11 1.66
N GLU A 4 -1.81 -7.65 0.64
CA GLU A 4 -0.93 -8.45 -0.19
C GLU A 4 0.52 -7.99 0.02
N ILE A 5 1.38 -8.95 0.33
CA ILE A 5 2.82 -8.74 0.46
C ILE A 5 3.46 -9.64 -0.59
N TYR A 6 4.03 -9.03 -1.62
CA TYR A 6 4.59 -9.73 -2.75
C TYR A 6 5.93 -9.14 -3.15
N ARG A 7 6.72 -9.90 -3.92
CA ARG A 7 7.99 -9.43 -4.48
C ARG A 7 7.94 -9.58 -5.99
N LEU A 8 8.27 -8.50 -6.69
CA LEU A 8 8.40 -8.53 -8.15
C LEU A 8 9.73 -9.17 -8.55
N GLU A 9 9.77 -9.80 -9.72
CA GLU A 9 10.99 -10.48 -10.22
C GLU A 9 12.17 -9.52 -10.40
N ASP A 10 11.88 -8.24 -10.69
CA ASP A 10 12.87 -7.16 -10.88
C ASP A 10 13.10 -6.30 -9.60
N SER A 11 12.36 -6.55 -8.50
CA SER A 11 12.53 -5.80 -7.25
C SER A 11 13.36 -6.57 -6.23
N GLU A 12 14.31 -5.88 -5.60
CA GLU A 12 15.15 -6.46 -4.54
C GLU A 12 14.44 -6.57 -3.18
N GLY A 13 13.21 -6.07 -3.05
CA GLY A 13 12.44 -6.08 -1.80
C GLY A 13 10.94 -6.33 -1.97
N TRP A 14 10.26 -6.45 -0.84
CA TRP A 14 8.84 -6.73 -0.71
C TRP A 14 8.01 -5.48 -0.91
N ILE A 15 6.98 -5.59 -1.73
CA ILE A 15 5.97 -4.56 -1.93
C ILE A 15 4.79 -4.90 -1.03
N LEU A 16 4.30 -3.88 -0.33
CA LEU A 16 3.06 -3.91 0.42
C LEU A 16 1.96 -3.29 -0.45
N GLU A 17 0.84 -3.98 -0.54
CA GLU A 17 -0.37 -3.50 -1.18
C GLU A 17 -1.58 -3.77 -0.28
N LEU A 18 -2.37 -2.74 -0.01
CA LEU A 18 -3.60 -2.82 0.74
C LEU A 18 -4.78 -2.65 -0.21
N ILE A 19 -5.67 -3.64 -0.25
CA ILE A 19 -6.86 -3.62 -1.10
C ILE A 19 -8.10 -3.49 -0.22
N ASP A 20 -8.88 -2.46 -0.46
CA ASP A 20 -10.15 -2.20 0.19
C ASP A 20 -11.31 -3.04 -0.39
N GLU A 21 -12.41 -3.15 0.33
CA GLU A 21 -13.64 -3.79 -0.15
C GLU A 21 -14.31 -3.07 -1.33
N ASP A 22 -14.11 -1.76 -1.50
CA ASP A 22 -14.58 -0.98 -2.66
C ASP A 22 -13.69 -1.17 -3.89
N GLY A 23 -12.57 -1.90 -3.75
CA GLY A 23 -11.59 -2.12 -4.82
C GLY A 23 -10.54 -1.01 -4.95
N GLY A 24 -10.47 -0.08 -3.99
CA GLY A 24 -9.34 0.83 -3.85
C GLY A 24 -8.08 0.07 -3.43
N SER A 25 -6.93 0.45 -3.98
CA SER A 25 -5.63 -0.15 -3.63
C SER A 25 -4.63 0.92 -3.24
N THR A 26 -3.95 0.71 -2.13
CA THR A 26 -2.85 1.56 -1.67
C THR A 26 -1.58 0.75 -1.73
N ILE A 27 -0.67 1.19 -2.59
CA ILE A 27 0.60 0.53 -2.84
C ILE A 27 1.68 1.38 -2.20
N TRP A 28 2.54 0.74 -1.41
CA TRP A 28 3.71 1.39 -0.89
C TRP A 28 4.79 1.41 -1.97
N GLU A 29 5.29 2.61 -2.31
CA GLU A 29 6.30 2.79 -3.34
C GLU A 29 7.69 2.27 -2.92
N GLU A 30 7.96 2.29 -1.61
CA GLU A 30 9.23 1.84 -1.03
C GLU A 30 9.18 0.34 -0.73
N PRO A 31 10.11 -0.47 -1.30
CA PRO A 31 10.17 -1.89 -1.00
C PRO A 31 10.82 -2.15 0.36
N PHE A 32 10.34 -3.18 1.05
CA PHE A 32 10.83 -3.63 2.36
C PHE A 32 11.82 -4.80 2.23
N ASP A 33 12.75 -4.93 3.18
CA ASP A 33 13.69 -6.06 3.24
C ASP A 33 12.99 -7.38 3.59
N THR A 34 11.96 -7.33 4.44
CA THR A 34 11.21 -8.51 4.89
C THR A 34 9.70 -8.28 4.87
N ASP A 35 8.93 -9.38 4.77
CA ASP A 35 7.47 -9.34 4.90
C ASP A 35 7.01 -8.85 6.29
N ALA A 36 7.81 -9.11 7.32
CA ALA A 36 7.55 -8.64 8.67
C ALA A 36 7.66 -7.10 8.78
N GLU A 37 8.64 -6.49 8.11
CA GLU A 37 8.77 -5.02 8.04
C GLU A 37 7.62 -4.40 7.26
N ALA A 38 7.24 -4.99 6.12
CA ALA A 38 6.06 -4.56 5.37
C ALA A 38 4.80 -4.59 6.25
N LEU A 39 4.58 -5.67 7.00
CA LEU A 39 3.43 -5.78 7.89
C LEU A 39 3.51 -4.81 9.08
N ALA A 40 4.71 -4.57 9.62
CA ALA A 40 4.91 -3.60 10.70
C ALA A 40 4.51 -2.20 10.23
N GLU A 41 4.98 -1.78 9.06
CA GLU A 41 4.64 -0.47 8.47
C GLU A 41 3.13 -0.31 8.24
N PHE A 42 2.45 -1.37 7.77
CA PHE A 42 1.00 -1.35 7.67
C PHE A 42 0.34 -1.08 9.03
N ASN A 43 0.79 -1.76 10.09
CA ASN A 43 0.23 -1.57 11.43
C ASN A 43 0.53 -0.17 11.98
N GLU A 44 1.75 0.34 11.78
CA GLU A 44 2.10 1.69 12.22
C GLU A 44 1.26 2.74 11.50
N ALA A 45 1.16 2.66 10.17
CA ALA A 45 0.35 3.58 9.39
C ALA A 45 -1.15 3.48 9.73
N LEU A 46 -1.62 2.28 10.06
CA LEU A 46 -2.96 2.03 10.57
C LEU A 46 -3.19 2.71 11.93
N GLU A 47 -2.23 2.63 12.84
CA GLU A 47 -2.33 3.27 14.16
C GLU A 47 -2.19 4.80 14.09
N GLU A 48 -1.33 5.32 13.22
CA GLU A 48 -1.06 6.76 13.10
C GLU A 48 -2.13 7.50 12.28
N MET A 49 -2.52 6.95 11.13
CA MET A 49 -3.45 7.62 10.19
C MET A 49 -4.86 7.04 10.23
N GLY A 50 -5.00 5.75 10.55
CA GLY A 50 -6.27 5.02 10.49
C GLY A 50 -6.58 4.45 9.10
N LEU A 51 -7.33 3.32 9.08
CA LEU A 51 -7.72 2.63 7.84
C LEU A 51 -8.32 3.56 6.80
N SER A 52 -9.25 4.42 7.21
CA SER A 52 -9.97 5.33 6.30
C SER A 52 -9.02 6.15 5.45
N LYS A 53 -7.89 6.57 6.03
CA LYS A 53 -6.89 7.40 5.36
C LYS A 53 -5.93 6.59 4.49
N LEU A 54 -5.73 5.32 4.84
CA LEU A 54 -4.95 4.39 4.02
C LEU A 54 -5.71 3.97 2.77
N ILE A 55 -7.03 3.82 2.83
CA ILE A 55 -7.86 3.39 1.69
C ILE A 55 -8.53 4.56 0.96
N GLU A 56 -8.35 5.79 1.45
CA GLU A 56 -8.86 6.98 0.78
C GLU A 56 -8.21 7.02 -0.61
N PRO A 57 -9.01 7.02 -1.70
CA PRO A 57 -8.43 7.25 -3.02
C PRO A 57 -7.79 8.62 -2.95
N ASP A 58 -6.48 8.67 -3.18
CA ASP A 58 -5.80 9.94 -3.33
C ASP A 58 -6.51 10.65 -4.50
N GLU A 59 -7.34 11.67 -4.19
CA GLU A 59 -7.91 12.56 -5.20
C GLU A 59 -6.81 13.44 -5.86
N GLY A 60 -5.56 12.96 -5.87
CA GLY A 60 -4.43 13.51 -6.60
C GLY A 60 -4.41 13.01 -8.04
N GLU A 61 -5.17 13.73 -8.86
CA GLU A 61 -4.92 13.92 -10.29
C GLU A 61 -4.64 12.63 -11.08
N GLN A 62 -5.75 12.03 -11.55
CA GLN A 62 -5.84 11.67 -12.96
C GLN A 62 -5.36 12.88 -13.76
N SER A 63 -4.05 12.95 -14.05
CA SER A 63 -3.52 13.90 -15.00
C SER A 63 -4.27 13.59 -16.29
N THR A 64 -5.27 14.43 -16.56
CA THR A 64 -5.96 14.53 -17.83
C THR A 64 -4.86 14.57 -18.88
N LEU A 65 -4.67 13.44 -19.56
CA LEU A 65 -3.85 13.39 -20.75
C LEU A 65 -4.67 14.14 -21.81
N GLN A 66 -4.45 15.45 -21.89
CA GLN A 66 -4.98 16.30 -22.95
C GLN A 66 -4.16 16.12 -24.22
#